data_AF-A0A0L0GDE1-F1
#
_entry.id   AF-A0A0L0GDE1-F1
#
_cell.length_a   1.000
_cell.length_b   1.000
_cell.length_c   1.000
_cell.angle_alpha   90.00
_cell.angle_beta   90.00
_cell.angle_gamma   90.00
#
_symmetry.space_group_name_H-M   'P 1'
#
loop_
_entity.id
_entity.type
_entity.pdbx_description
1 polymer ?
#
loop_
_entity_poly.entity_id
_entity_poly.type
_entity_poly.pdbx_seq_one_letter_code
_entity_poly.pdbx_strand_id
1 'polypeptide(L)'
;MRFNFIISRFPARFNTYRSQSVKQSKCPWQFCSAHKQKVSNLDFYARALGINSLPQFQSNVCSSQLFYSTMGKRARSGRDSVEDVREVKKLKSVKRTVEEKVNSARVRRLNGKQNIGKIVEVEEGHKTVIYWMERDVRVNDNWALLYAEELAQKNKLTLSVVYVYPERYREEATVRQELFRLRGLQEVSKRLQGLNIPFHFLVGDVAKNIVDQIDKLDAAVVVVDFHALRQKRKWRDSVAEKVCSIPVMEVDAHNVVPVWGTSEKCEYGARTIRTKIHKRLAEFGTEFPEVEVQEGDVEDAEEVDWDEIMNNVDADHDVPEVKWCTPGEAGAMEALETFVNERLQLFARDRNDPNVHASSDLSCFFNFGQLSAQRAFLVVQTFSGSVQKGRESFIEESIVRRELSDNFCFYKPDTYDTLEGAPGWAQESLEKHTEDKREYTYTSDEFAKGNTHDDLWNAAQLQMVEEGKMHGFLRMYWAKKILEWTQTPQTALKTALYLNDKYEIDGYDPNGYVGCIWSIGGVHDQGWMERSVFGKVRYMNYNGCLRKFNVYEFVQQYPQAVKNCKAQGGTPTKEKHSKKKK
;
A
#
# COMPACT_ATOMS: atom_id res chain seq x y z
N MET A 1 19.97 46.44 50.90
CA MET A 1 21.22 46.79 50.18
C MET A 1 20.89 47.75 49.04
N ARG A 2 21.89 48.41 48.43
CA ARG A 2 21.78 49.22 47.17
C ARG A 2 21.51 48.26 45.97
N PHE A 3 21.03 48.62 44.76
CA PHE A 3 20.45 49.80 44.06
C PHE A 3 19.96 49.27 42.66
N ASN A 4 19.10 49.89 41.82
CA ASN A 4 18.26 51.10 41.90
C ASN A 4 17.10 51.11 40.86
N PHE A 5 16.09 51.96 41.11
CA PHE A 5 15.42 52.97 40.23
C PHE A 5 15.55 52.93 38.66
N ILE A 6 14.60 53.42 37.82
CA ILE A 6 13.14 53.71 37.94
C ILE A 6 12.44 54.09 36.57
N ILE A 7 11.16 53.70 36.38
CA ILE A 7 10.01 54.38 35.67
C ILE A 7 10.03 54.92 34.19
N SER A 8 9.12 54.35 33.36
CA SER A 8 8.30 54.97 32.24
C SER A 8 8.98 55.48 30.93
N ARG A 9 8.31 55.73 29.77
CA ARG A 9 6.89 56.08 29.44
C ARG A 9 6.38 55.54 28.08
N PHE A 10 5.04 55.45 27.95
CA PHE A 10 4.27 55.52 26.69
C PHE A 10 3.93 57.02 26.37
N PRO A 11 3.68 57.44 25.11
CA PRO A 11 2.35 57.27 24.49
C PRO A 11 2.33 57.07 22.95
N ALA A 12 1.14 56.80 22.42
CA ALA A 12 0.87 56.62 20.99
C ALA A 12 0.73 57.96 20.23
N ARG A 13 0.72 57.88 18.89
CA ARG A 13 0.14 58.90 18.00
C ARG A 13 -0.78 58.25 16.96
N PHE A 14 -2.01 58.75 16.88
CA PHE A 14 -2.83 58.65 15.67
C PHE A 14 -2.19 59.45 14.53
N ASN A 15 -2.50 59.10 13.29
CA ASN A 15 -2.67 60.14 12.27
C ASN A 15 -3.77 59.76 11.29
N THR A 16 -4.75 60.67 11.12
CA THR A 16 -5.88 60.53 10.20
C THR A 16 -5.55 61.19 8.87
N TYR A 17 -5.99 60.63 7.74
CA TYR A 17 -6.30 61.47 6.56
C TYR A 17 -7.58 61.02 5.86
N ARG A 18 -8.26 62.01 5.25
CA ARG A 18 -9.61 61.89 4.68
C ARG A 18 -9.61 61.27 3.27
N SER A 19 -10.78 60.75 2.90
CA SER A 19 -11.19 60.59 1.51
C SER A 19 -11.33 61.94 0.80
N GLN A 20 -11.07 61.95 -0.51
CA GLN A 20 -11.70 62.91 -1.42
C GLN A 20 -11.86 62.31 -2.83
N SER A 21 -12.57 63.02 -3.69
CA SER A 21 -13.40 62.44 -4.75
C SER A 21 -12.96 62.77 -6.17
N VAL A 22 -13.30 61.86 -7.10
CA VAL A 22 -13.68 62.11 -8.50
C VAL A 22 -12.70 62.87 -9.40
N LYS A 23 -12.29 62.21 -10.49
CA LYS A 23 -12.47 62.74 -11.85
C LYS A 23 -12.42 61.63 -12.90
N GLN A 24 -13.36 61.68 -13.86
CA GLN A 24 -13.32 60.90 -15.09
C GLN A 24 -12.50 61.68 -16.14
N SER A 25 -11.70 61.00 -16.96
CA SER A 25 -11.30 61.54 -18.27
C SER A 25 -10.80 60.47 -19.26
N LYS A 26 -11.62 60.25 -20.30
CA LYS A 26 -11.24 59.99 -21.71
C LYS A 26 -10.32 58.78 -22.04
N CYS A 27 -10.93 57.77 -22.68
CA CYS A 27 -10.28 56.89 -23.65
C CYS A 27 -9.94 57.67 -24.94
N PRO A 28 -8.96 57.22 -25.75
CA PRO A 28 -9.32 56.61 -27.05
C PRO A 28 -8.44 55.41 -27.48
N TRP A 29 -9.07 54.51 -28.28
CA TRP A 29 -8.59 53.62 -29.37
C TRP A 29 -7.08 53.27 -29.49
N GLN A 30 -6.67 52.03 -29.84
CA GLN A 30 -7.03 51.31 -31.08
C GLN A 30 -7.07 49.76 -30.97
N PHE A 31 -7.52 49.11 -32.07
CA PHE A 31 -7.67 47.65 -32.25
C PHE A 31 -6.35 46.87 -32.42
N CYS A 32 -6.37 45.59 -32.02
CA CYS A 32 -6.12 44.48 -32.95
C CYS A 32 -6.86 43.20 -32.48
N SER A 33 -7.10 42.22 -33.36
CA SER A 33 -8.02 41.09 -33.11
C SER A 33 -7.35 39.72 -32.98
N ALA A 34 -7.71 38.96 -31.95
CA ALA A 34 -7.42 37.51 -31.87
C ALA A 34 -8.40 36.78 -30.92
N HIS A 35 -9.64 36.54 -31.36
CA HIS A 35 -10.62 35.76 -30.60
C HIS A 35 -11.30 34.67 -31.45
N LYS A 36 -10.49 33.66 -31.80
CA LYS A 36 -10.87 32.33 -32.32
C LYS A 36 -9.84 31.30 -31.80
N GLN A 37 -10.17 30.01 -31.86
CA GLN A 37 -9.36 28.87 -31.40
C GLN A 37 -9.04 28.83 -29.89
N LYS A 38 -9.99 28.28 -29.11
CA LYS A 38 -9.71 27.28 -28.03
C LYS A 38 -10.83 26.25 -27.96
N VAL A 39 -10.95 25.45 -29.02
CA VAL A 39 -11.78 24.23 -29.09
C VAL A 39 -10.98 23.17 -29.85
N SER A 40 -10.18 22.40 -29.11
CA SER A 40 -9.52 21.17 -29.56
C SER A 40 -8.87 20.47 -28.35
N ASN A 41 -8.64 19.16 -28.47
CA ASN A 41 -7.93 18.25 -27.52
C ASN A 41 -8.78 17.46 -26.51
N LEU A 42 -10.12 17.47 -26.62
CA LEU A 42 -10.96 16.40 -26.04
C LEU A 42 -11.21 15.25 -27.03
N ASP A 43 -11.17 15.52 -28.34
CA ASP A 43 -11.43 14.52 -29.40
C ASP A 43 -10.32 13.47 -29.60
N PHE A 44 -9.14 13.64 -28.99
CA PHE A 44 -8.01 12.73 -29.23
C PHE A 44 -8.14 11.41 -28.44
N TYR A 45 -8.65 11.46 -27.20
CA TYR A 45 -8.84 10.27 -26.37
C TYR A 45 -10.13 9.50 -26.69
N ALA A 46 -11.17 10.17 -27.19
CA ALA A 46 -12.47 9.54 -27.47
C ALA A 46 -12.41 8.47 -28.57
N ARG A 47 -11.42 8.54 -29.49
CA ARG A 47 -11.27 7.58 -30.60
C ARG A 47 -10.47 6.34 -30.25
N ALA A 48 -9.77 6.32 -29.12
CA ALA A 48 -8.96 5.18 -28.68
C ALA A 48 -9.76 4.10 -27.95
N LEU A 49 -11.07 4.31 -27.71
CA LEU A 49 -11.90 3.45 -26.85
C LEU A 49 -13.09 2.78 -27.56
N GLY A 50 -13.27 2.95 -28.88
CA GLY A 50 -14.23 2.17 -29.70
C GLY A 50 -15.73 2.37 -29.45
N ILE A 51 -16.15 3.09 -28.40
CA ILE A 51 -17.57 3.24 -28.01
C ILE A 51 -18.32 4.17 -28.99
N ASN A 52 -19.14 3.57 -29.85
CA ASN A 52 -20.08 4.31 -30.71
C ASN A 52 -21.39 4.63 -29.96
N SER A 53 -21.51 5.88 -29.52
CA SER A 53 -22.70 6.55 -28.95
C SER A 53 -23.10 6.21 -27.50
N LEU A 54 -23.69 7.21 -26.83
CA LEU A 54 -24.31 7.12 -25.51
C LEU A 54 -25.73 7.70 -25.58
N PRO A 55 -26.77 7.02 -25.06
CA PRO A 55 -28.13 7.57 -25.00
C PRO A 55 -28.28 8.74 -24.02
N GLN A 56 -29.27 9.60 -24.28
CA GLN A 56 -29.65 10.67 -23.35
C GLN A 56 -30.33 10.11 -22.10
N PHE A 57 -29.99 10.64 -20.92
CA PHE A 57 -30.83 10.55 -19.72
C PHE A 57 -31.18 11.95 -19.20
N GLN A 58 -32.43 12.12 -18.77
CA GLN A 58 -32.99 13.42 -18.42
C GLN A 58 -32.79 13.78 -16.94
N SER A 59 -32.85 15.08 -16.66
CA SER A 59 -32.67 15.68 -15.33
C SER A 59 -33.75 15.28 -14.32
N ASN A 60 -33.35 15.10 -13.06
CA ASN A 60 -34.17 15.47 -11.90
C ASN A 60 -33.28 15.80 -10.69
N VAL A 61 -33.16 17.10 -10.38
CA VAL A 61 -32.58 17.61 -9.12
C VAL A 61 -33.46 18.77 -8.66
N CYS A 62 -34.02 18.69 -7.45
CA CYS A 62 -34.83 19.76 -6.89
C CYS A 62 -34.65 19.83 -5.36
N SER A 63 -34.30 21.03 -4.88
CA SER A 63 -34.08 21.39 -3.45
C SER A 63 -32.91 20.65 -2.75
N SER A 64 -32.22 21.25 -1.77
CA SER A 64 -32.37 22.58 -1.18
C SER A 64 -31.02 23.28 -0.96
N GLN A 65 -30.98 24.59 -1.18
CA GLN A 65 -29.92 25.46 -0.67
C GLN A 65 -30.37 26.09 0.64
N LEU A 66 -29.52 26.09 1.67
CA LEU A 66 -29.34 27.24 2.59
C LEU A 66 -28.06 27.05 3.42
N PHE A 67 -27.68 28.06 4.22
CA PHE A 67 -26.54 28.06 5.15
C PHE A 67 -25.13 27.90 4.55
N TYR A 68 -24.67 28.91 3.80
CA TYR A 68 -23.34 29.48 4.05
C TYR A 68 -23.36 31.00 3.89
N SER A 69 -23.12 31.73 4.98
CA SER A 69 -22.94 33.18 5.01
C SER A 69 -22.06 33.58 6.19
N THR A 70 -21.27 34.64 6.02
CA THR A 70 -20.35 35.25 7.01
C THR A 70 -19.26 34.35 7.61
N MET A 71 -18.09 34.30 6.96
CA MET A 71 -16.93 35.09 7.39
C MET A 71 -15.97 35.31 6.22
N GLY A 72 -15.22 36.42 6.21
CA GLY A 72 -14.49 36.88 5.03
C GLY A 72 -13.02 37.20 5.25
N LYS A 73 -12.21 36.88 4.24
CA LYS A 73 -10.93 37.52 3.88
C LYS A 73 -9.84 37.56 4.97
N ARG A 74 -9.02 36.50 5.07
CA ARG A 74 -7.54 36.62 5.13
C ARG A 74 -6.80 35.27 4.98
N ALA A 75 -6.43 34.93 3.75
CA ALA A 75 -5.30 34.05 3.44
C ALA A 75 -4.81 34.35 2.00
N ARG A 76 -3.49 34.55 1.83
CA ARG A 76 -2.77 34.60 0.55
C ARG A 76 -1.36 34.06 0.80
N SER A 77 -1.21 32.74 0.73
CA SER A 77 0.04 32.02 0.97
C SER A 77 -0.14 30.57 0.54
N GLY A 78 0.75 30.04 -0.30
CA GLY A 78 0.67 28.66 -0.81
C GLY A 78 -0.40 28.48 -1.89
N ARG A 79 0.05 28.25 -3.12
CA ARG A 79 -0.68 27.48 -4.14
C ARG A 79 0.26 26.38 -4.57
N ASP A 80 0.20 25.27 -3.85
CA ASP A 80 0.79 24.01 -4.27
C ASP A 80 -0.44 23.24 -4.76
N SER A 81 -0.59 23.01 -6.07
CA SER A 81 -1.90 22.63 -6.62
C SER A 81 -1.84 21.86 -7.93
N VAL A 82 -2.07 20.54 -7.84
CA VAL A 82 -2.57 19.56 -8.85
C VAL A 82 -1.87 19.51 -10.22
N GLU A 83 -1.68 20.64 -10.91
CA GLU A 83 -0.94 20.74 -12.18
C GLU A 83 0.49 20.19 -12.00
N ASP A 84 1.16 20.47 -10.87
CA ASP A 84 2.47 19.90 -10.52
C ASP A 84 2.52 18.37 -10.59
N VAL A 85 1.49 17.67 -10.09
CA VAL A 85 1.45 16.19 -10.05
C VAL A 85 1.45 15.60 -11.46
N ARG A 86 0.88 16.33 -12.44
CA ARG A 86 0.87 15.94 -13.85
C ARG A 86 2.07 16.48 -14.63
N GLU A 87 2.71 17.56 -14.16
CA GLU A 87 3.97 18.07 -14.73
C GLU A 87 5.22 17.27 -14.31
N VAL A 88 5.15 16.38 -13.30
CA VAL A 88 6.22 15.39 -13.01
C VAL A 88 6.65 14.64 -14.28
N LYS A 89 5.71 14.32 -15.19
CA LYS A 89 5.96 13.68 -16.49
C LYS A 89 6.69 14.56 -17.54
N LYS A 90 7.17 15.77 -17.21
CA LYS A 90 7.74 16.72 -18.21
C LYS A 90 9.15 17.25 -17.91
N LEU A 91 9.88 16.67 -16.97
CA LEU A 91 11.24 17.13 -16.63
C LEU A 91 12.35 16.58 -17.56
N LYS A 92 12.46 17.21 -18.74
CA LYS A 92 13.67 17.30 -19.59
C LYS A 92 14.35 15.97 -19.98
N SER A 93 14.09 15.52 -21.21
CA SER A 93 14.90 14.55 -21.93
C SER A 93 16.35 15.04 -22.12
N VAL A 94 17.27 14.61 -21.27
CA VAL A 94 18.72 14.76 -21.50
C VAL A 94 19.16 13.62 -22.43
N LYS A 95 19.87 13.93 -23.52
CA LYS A 95 20.52 12.90 -24.36
C LYS A 95 21.62 12.22 -23.55
N ARG A 96 21.28 11.09 -22.96
CA ARG A 96 22.20 10.21 -22.23
C ARG A 96 22.80 9.18 -23.20
N THR A 97 24.11 8.97 -23.09
CA THR A 97 24.71 7.64 -23.36
C THR A 97 23.99 6.59 -22.51
N VAL A 98 23.94 5.34 -22.96
CA VAL A 98 23.18 4.26 -22.30
C VAL A 98 23.77 3.91 -20.93
N GLU A 99 23.44 4.73 -19.93
CA GLU A 99 23.49 4.39 -18.51
C GLU A 99 22.42 3.34 -18.21
N GLU A 100 22.66 2.49 -17.20
CA GLU A 100 21.71 1.46 -16.78
C GLU A 100 20.37 2.11 -16.34
N LYS A 101 19.24 1.64 -16.89
CA LYS A 101 17.90 2.10 -16.50
C LYS A 101 17.60 1.68 -15.06
N VAL A 102 18.08 0.50 -14.65
CA VAL A 102 17.88 -0.07 -13.32
C VAL A 102 19.20 -0.18 -12.56
N ASN A 103 19.25 0.40 -11.35
CA ASN A 103 20.39 0.22 -10.44
C ASN A 103 20.59 -1.28 -10.14
N SER A 104 21.70 -1.85 -10.60
CA SER A 104 21.98 -3.29 -10.55
C SER A 104 21.96 -3.90 -9.14
N ALA A 105 22.13 -3.12 -8.06
CA ALA A 105 21.96 -3.60 -6.69
C ALA A 105 20.50 -4.02 -6.35
N ARG A 106 19.52 -3.63 -7.19
CA ARG A 106 18.15 -4.16 -7.16
C ARG A 106 18.02 -5.59 -7.65
N VAL A 107 19.06 -6.16 -8.25
CA VAL A 107 19.01 -7.42 -9.01
C VAL A 107 19.90 -8.48 -8.37
N ARG A 108 19.40 -9.72 -8.27
CA ARG A 108 20.19 -10.91 -7.88
C ARG A 108 19.86 -12.12 -8.73
N ARG A 109 20.86 -12.94 -9.06
CA ARG A 109 20.65 -14.23 -9.75
C ARG A 109 20.19 -15.30 -8.75
N LEU A 110 19.14 -16.06 -9.09
CA LEU A 110 18.61 -17.16 -8.28
C LEU A 110 19.33 -18.49 -8.57
N ASN A 111 19.50 -18.85 -9.84
CA ASN A 111 20.10 -20.13 -10.24
C ASN A 111 21.64 -20.06 -10.38
N GLY A 112 22.31 -21.19 -10.16
CA GLY A 112 23.77 -21.27 -10.19
C GLY A 112 24.45 -20.49 -9.05
N LYS A 113 25.51 -19.74 -9.35
CA LYS A 113 26.19 -18.92 -8.34
C LYS A 113 25.39 -17.63 -8.10
N GLN A 114 24.75 -17.52 -6.94
CA GLN A 114 24.11 -16.28 -6.51
C GLN A 114 25.12 -15.12 -6.52
N ASN A 115 24.77 -14.05 -7.22
CA ASN A 115 25.49 -12.79 -7.27
C ASN A 115 24.45 -11.65 -7.26
N ILE A 116 24.74 -10.57 -6.54
CA ILE A 116 23.97 -9.32 -6.52
C ILE A 116 24.75 -8.29 -7.34
N GLY A 117 24.07 -7.42 -8.11
CA GLY A 117 24.73 -6.29 -8.77
C GLY A 117 25.73 -6.65 -9.87
N LYS A 118 25.54 -7.79 -10.55
CA LYS A 118 26.31 -8.14 -11.75
C LYS A 118 25.41 -8.11 -12.98
N ILE A 119 25.92 -7.52 -14.05
CA ILE A 119 25.35 -7.62 -15.39
C ILE A 119 25.32 -9.11 -15.77
N VAL A 120 24.24 -9.51 -16.44
CA VAL A 120 24.02 -10.86 -16.92
C VAL A 120 24.48 -10.94 -18.37
N GLU A 121 25.41 -11.83 -18.66
CA GLU A 121 25.68 -12.27 -20.03
C GLU A 121 24.52 -13.18 -20.47
N VAL A 122 23.95 -12.89 -21.64
CA VAL A 122 22.83 -13.62 -22.24
C VAL A 122 23.38 -14.41 -23.43
N GLU A 123 23.02 -15.68 -23.55
CA GLU A 123 23.58 -16.56 -24.59
C GLU A 123 22.97 -16.26 -25.97
N GLU A 124 23.80 -16.31 -27.03
CA GLU A 124 23.36 -16.07 -28.41
C GLU A 124 22.48 -17.20 -28.95
N GLY A 125 21.45 -16.85 -29.73
CA GLY A 125 20.59 -17.80 -30.45
C GLY A 125 19.14 -17.85 -29.95
N HIS A 126 18.89 -17.40 -28.73
CA HIS A 126 17.54 -17.22 -28.17
C HIS A 126 16.81 -16.00 -28.75
N LYS A 127 15.50 -15.87 -28.46
CA LYS A 127 14.63 -14.83 -29.03
C LYS A 127 14.07 -13.83 -28.02
N THR A 128 13.78 -14.28 -26.79
CA THR A 128 12.86 -13.57 -25.89
C THR A 128 13.44 -13.35 -24.49
N VAL A 129 13.12 -12.23 -23.86
CA VAL A 129 13.22 -12.01 -22.41
C VAL A 129 11.85 -12.24 -21.80
N ILE A 130 11.75 -13.06 -20.76
CA ILE A 130 10.52 -13.23 -19.99
C ILE A 130 10.58 -12.37 -18.74
N TYR A 131 9.61 -11.48 -18.53
CA TYR A 131 9.27 -11.00 -17.19
C TYR A 131 8.13 -11.87 -16.62
N TRP A 132 8.47 -12.75 -15.69
CA TRP A 132 7.50 -13.41 -14.83
C TRP A 132 7.04 -12.41 -13.76
N MET A 133 5.82 -11.89 -13.93
CA MET A 133 5.18 -11.01 -12.95
C MET A 133 4.55 -11.86 -11.84
N GLU A 134 4.81 -11.52 -10.57
CA GLU A 134 4.25 -12.25 -9.41
C GLU A 134 3.53 -11.33 -8.42
N ARG A 135 4.26 -10.37 -7.83
CA ARG A 135 3.80 -9.47 -6.76
C ARG A 135 3.54 -8.06 -7.28
N ASP A 136 4.36 -7.56 -8.19
CA ASP A 136 4.33 -6.16 -8.63
C ASP A 136 3.43 -5.97 -9.87
N VAL A 137 2.10 -6.15 -9.68
CA VAL A 137 1.08 -6.10 -10.74
C VAL A 137 0.80 -4.68 -11.23
N ARG A 138 1.76 -4.13 -11.98
CA ARG A 138 1.69 -2.81 -12.65
C ARG A 138 2.71 -2.71 -13.79
N VAL A 139 2.41 -1.87 -14.78
CA VAL A 139 3.34 -1.51 -15.85
C VAL A 139 4.23 -0.32 -15.46
N ASN A 140 3.67 0.73 -14.85
CA ASN A 140 4.47 1.90 -14.44
C ASN A 140 5.20 1.62 -13.13
N ASP A 141 6.32 2.32 -12.92
CA ASP A 141 7.08 2.30 -11.66
C ASP A 141 7.46 0.88 -11.19
N ASN A 142 7.77 -0.02 -12.14
CA ASN A 142 8.11 -1.42 -11.92
C ASN A 142 9.56 -1.70 -12.34
N TRP A 143 10.46 -1.87 -11.36
CA TRP A 143 11.88 -2.13 -11.63
C TRP A 143 12.15 -3.51 -12.27
N ALA A 144 11.25 -4.49 -12.13
CA ALA A 144 11.42 -5.82 -12.74
C ALA A 144 11.11 -5.76 -14.24
N LEU A 145 9.99 -5.13 -14.63
CA LEU A 145 9.66 -4.87 -16.03
C LEU A 145 10.72 -4.01 -16.72
N LEU A 146 11.17 -2.92 -16.08
CA LEU A 146 12.23 -2.06 -16.62
C LEU A 146 13.57 -2.78 -16.78
N TYR A 147 13.90 -3.74 -15.91
CA TYR A 147 15.12 -4.54 -16.05
C TYR A 147 15.01 -5.57 -17.19
N ALA A 148 13.82 -6.16 -17.36
CA ALA A 148 13.54 -7.06 -18.47
C ALA A 148 13.57 -6.33 -19.82
N GLU A 149 13.02 -5.12 -19.90
CA GLU A 149 13.14 -4.22 -21.04
C GLU A 149 14.60 -3.85 -21.33
N GLU A 150 15.37 -3.45 -20.30
CA GLU A 150 16.79 -3.11 -20.47
C GLU A 150 17.61 -4.28 -21.02
N LEU A 151 17.33 -5.51 -20.58
CA LEU A 151 17.94 -6.72 -21.12
C LEU A 151 17.49 -7.02 -22.57
N ALA A 152 16.21 -6.86 -22.88
CA ALA A 152 15.68 -7.08 -24.23
C ALA A 152 16.31 -6.09 -25.23
N GLN A 153 16.30 -4.80 -24.91
CA GLN A 153 16.90 -3.73 -25.72
C GLN A 153 18.41 -3.92 -25.91
N LYS A 154 19.16 -4.26 -24.84
CA LYS A 154 20.62 -4.47 -24.94
C LYS A 154 21.01 -5.65 -25.83
N ASN A 155 20.22 -6.72 -25.81
CA ASN A 155 20.52 -7.97 -26.54
C ASN A 155 19.76 -8.09 -27.88
N LYS A 156 18.90 -7.13 -28.22
CA LYS A 156 18.02 -7.14 -29.42
C LYS A 156 17.05 -8.33 -29.45
N LEU A 157 16.53 -8.66 -28.27
CA LEU A 157 15.52 -9.69 -28.07
C LEU A 157 14.14 -9.04 -27.93
N THR A 158 13.07 -9.81 -28.11
CA THR A 158 11.73 -9.39 -27.69
C THR A 158 11.60 -9.50 -26.18
N LEU A 159 10.58 -8.86 -25.62
CA LEU A 159 10.12 -8.94 -24.25
C LEU A 159 8.69 -9.47 -24.25
N SER A 160 8.42 -10.49 -23.42
CA SER A 160 7.08 -10.97 -23.08
C SER A 160 6.89 -10.95 -21.56
N VAL A 161 5.68 -10.61 -21.11
CA VAL A 161 5.27 -10.75 -19.72
C VAL A 161 4.49 -12.04 -19.56
N VAL A 162 4.81 -12.83 -18.54
CA VAL A 162 4.10 -14.06 -18.19
C VAL A 162 3.52 -13.92 -16.78
N TYR A 163 2.24 -14.23 -16.62
CA TYR A 163 1.58 -14.32 -15.32
C TYR A 163 0.90 -15.68 -15.17
N VAL A 164 1.28 -16.43 -14.13
CA VAL A 164 0.58 -17.68 -13.78
C VAL A 164 -0.31 -17.42 -12.58
N TYR A 165 -1.63 -17.46 -12.81
CA TYR A 165 -2.63 -17.50 -11.75
C TYR A 165 -2.65 -18.93 -11.17
N PRO A 166 -2.26 -19.12 -9.90
CA PRO A 166 -2.08 -20.44 -9.33
C PRO A 166 -3.42 -21.13 -9.05
N GLU A 167 -3.44 -22.47 -9.12
CA GLU A 167 -4.45 -23.27 -8.42
C GLU A 167 -4.53 -22.88 -6.92
N ARG A 168 -5.68 -23.10 -6.29
CA ARG A 168 -5.97 -22.62 -4.93
C ARG A 168 -5.02 -23.20 -3.87
N TYR A 169 -3.97 -22.43 -3.59
CA TYR A 169 -2.88 -22.76 -2.66
C TYR A 169 -3.10 -22.18 -1.24
N ARG A 170 -4.25 -21.56 -0.97
CA ARG A 170 -4.65 -20.97 0.32
C ARG A 170 -6.08 -21.38 0.66
N GLU A 171 -6.32 -21.79 1.89
CA GLU A 171 -7.69 -22.07 2.37
C GLU A 171 -8.46 -20.74 2.50
N GLU A 172 -7.77 -19.70 2.96
CA GLU A 172 -8.24 -18.35 3.24
C GLU A 172 -8.44 -17.45 2.01
N ALA A 173 -8.18 -17.94 0.79
CA ALA A 173 -8.45 -17.16 -0.42
C ALA A 173 -9.95 -16.88 -0.58
N THR A 174 -10.32 -15.62 -0.80
CA THR A 174 -11.71 -15.20 -1.02
C THR A 174 -11.84 -14.35 -2.29
N VAL A 175 -13.04 -14.28 -2.86
CA VAL A 175 -13.30 -13.49 -4.08
C VAL A 175 -12.96 -12.01 -3.91
N ARG A 176 -13.01 -11.47 -2.67
CA ARG A 176 -12.55 -10.12 -2.32
C ARG A 176 -11.11 -9.85 -2.76
N GLN A 177 -10.17 -10.77 -2.48
CA GLN A 177 -8.77 -10.58 -2.86
C GLN A 177 -8.50 -11.00 -4.31
N GLU A 178 -9.12 -12.09 -4.76
CA GLU A 178 -8.81 -12.68 -6.07
C GLU A 178 -9.41 -11.85 -7.23
N LEU A 179 -10.63 -11.31 -7.10
CA LEU A 179 -11.18 -10.40 -8.12
C LEU A 179 -10.45 -9.05 -8.15
N PHE A 180 -10.02 -8.53 -6.98
CA PHE A 180 -9.20 -7.30 -6.92
C PHE A 180 -7.85 -7.48 -7.65
N ARG A 181 -7.24 -8.67 -7.55
CA ARG A 181 -6.04 -9.07 -8.31
C ARG A 181 -6.33 -9.17 -9.80
N LEU A 182 -7.35 -9.93 -10.19
CA LEU A 182 -7.70 -10.20 -11.59
C LEU A 182 -8.11 -8.93 -12.35
N ARG A 183 -8.87 -8.01 -11.73
CA ARG A 183 -9.21 -6.71 -12.33
C ARG A 183 -7.98 -5.82 -12.56
N GLY A 184 -6.98 -5.90 -11.69
CA GLY A 184 -5.69 -5.24 -11.90
C GLY A 184 -4.88 -5.86 -13.05
N LEU A 185 -4.85 -7.19 -13.15
CA LEU A 185 -4.21 -7.92 -14.26
C LEU A 185 -4.87 -7.60 -15.60
N GLN A 186 -6.20 -7.43 -15.63
CA GLN A 186 -6.91 -6.98 -16.83
C GLN A 186 -6.49 -5.56 -17.26
N GLU A 187 -6.17 -4.66 -16.34
CA GLU A 187 -5.62 -3.33 -16.69
C GLU A 187 -4.18 -3.44 -17.21
N VAL A 188 -3.34 -4.27 -16.56
CA VAL A 188 -1.96 -4.53 -17.00
C VAL A 188 -1.91 -5.10 -18.42
N SER A 189 -2.74 -6.10 -18.73
CA SER A 189 -2.85 -6.69 -20.08
C SER A 189 -3.13 -5.62 -21.16
N LYS A 190 -4.14 -4.77 -20.94
CA LYS A 190 -4.51 -3.67 -21.85
C LYS A 190 -3.39 -2.62 -22.00
N ARG A 191 -2.62 -2.38 -20.95
CA ARG A 191 -1.48 -1.45 -20.97
C ARG A 191 -0.27 -2.01 -21.71
N LEU A 192 0.04 -3.30 -21.54
CA LEU A 192 1.14 -3.99 -22.24
C LEU A 192 0.86 -4.14 -23.74
N GLN A 193 -0.39 -4.41 -24.14
CA GLN A 193 -0.83 -4.37 -25.53
C GLN A 193 -0.52 -3.01 -26.19
N GLY A 194 -0.79 -1.91 -25.48
CA GLY A 194 -0.44 -0.55 -25.92
C GLY A 194 1.06 -0.24 -26.00
N LEU A 195 1.92 -1.15 -25.53
CA LEU A 195 3.39 -1.07 -25.60
C LEU A 195 4.00 -2.12 -26.56
N ASN A 196 3.18 -2.88 -27.30
CA ASN A 196 3.64 -4.00 -28.14
C ASN A 196 4.36 -5.11 -27.35
N ILE A 197 3.98 -5.32 -26.09
CA ILE A 197 4.54 -6.35 -25.19
C ILE A 197 3.48 -7.44 -24.97
N PRO A 198 3.69 -8.69 -25.45
CA PRO A 198 2.76 -9.79 -25.20
C PRO A 198 2.58 -10.09 -23.70
N PHE A 199 1.35 -10.43 -23.31
CA PHE A 199 0.98 -10.78 -21.93
C PHE A 199 0.35 -12.18 -21.90
N HIS A 200 1.14 -13.18 -21.53
CA HIS A 200 0.71 -14.57 -21.46
C HIS A 200 0.12 -14.84 -20.06
N PHE A 201 -1.21 -14.92 -19.97
CA PHE A 201 -1.90 -15.32 -18.75
C PHE A 201 -2.14 -16.84 -18.75
N LEU A 202 -1.76 -17.52 -17.67
CA LEU A 202 -1.86 -18.96 -17.52
C LEU A 202 -2.51 -19.34 -16.20
N VAL A 203 -3.12 -20.52 -16.13
CA VAL A 203 -3.70 -21.09 -14.90
C VAL A 203 -3.06 -22.45 -14.61
N GLY A 204 -2.73 -22.74 -13.35
CA GLY A 204 -2.23 -24.07 -12.93
C GLY A 204 -1.01 -24.02 -12.00
N ASP A 205 -0.20 -25.08 -12.00
CA ASP A 205 1.09 -25.09 -11.30
C ASP A 205 2.04 -24.02 -11.86
N VAL A 206 2.53 -23.15 -10.97
CA VAL A 206 3.36 -21.99 -11.32
C VAL A 206 4.71 -22.41 -11.89
N ALA A 207 5.39 -23.37 -11.27
CA ALA A 207 6.74 -23.73 -11.66
C ALA A 207 6.79 -24.55 -12.96
N LYS A 208 5.74 -25.33 -13.26
CA LYS A 208 5.55 -25.99 -14.55
C LYS A 208 5.27 -24.97 -15.64
N ASN A 209 4.24 -24.12 -15.48
CA ASN A 209 3.85 -23.16 -16.50
C ASN A 209 4.98 -22.19 -16.88
N ILE A 210 5.78 -21.72 -15.91
CA ILE A 210 6.95 -20.86 -16.22
C ILE A 210 8.02 -21.63 -17.02
N VAL A 211 8.30 -22.90 -16.70
CA VAL A 211 9.23 -23.72 -17.49
C VAL A 211 8.70 -23.99 -18.90
N ASP A 212 7.40 -24.32 -19.04
CA ASP A 212 6.78 -24.53 -20.34
C ASP A 212 6.83 -23.25 -21.22
N GLN A 213 6.74 -22.04 -20.63
CA GLN A 213 6.90 -20.78 -21.37
C GLN A 213 8.34 -20.45 -21.76
N ILE A 214 9.33 -20.86 -20.96
CA ILE A 214 10.76 -20.71 -21.33
C ILE A 214 11.03 -21.44 -22.64
N ASP A 215 10.53 -22.67 -22.76
CA ASP A 215 10.66 -23.50 -23.97
C ASP A 215 9.76 -22.97 -25.11
N LYS A 216 8.50 -22.59 -24.85
CA LYS A 216 7.56 -22.07 -25.87
C LYS A 216 8.07 -20.78 -26.52
N LEU A 217 8.63 -19.86 -25.73
CA LEU A 217 9.02 -18.51 -26.16
C LEU A 217 10.51 -18.40 -26.57
N ASP A 218 11.28 -19.49 -26.49
CA ASP A 218 12.73 -19.49 -26.74
C ASP A 218 13.46 -18.40 -25.93
N ALA A 219 13.25 -18.47 -24.61
CA ALA A 219 13.67 -17.43 -23.68
C ALA A 219 15.16 -17.50 -23.38
N ALA A 220 15.83 -16.34 -23.38
CA ALA A 220 17.26 -16.18 -23.12
C ALA A 220 17.58 -15.89 -21.64
N VAL A 221 16.61 -15.35 -20.90
CA VAL A 221 16.69 -14.98 -19.49
C VAL A 221 15.28 -14.80 -18.92
N VAL A 222 15.09 -15.20 -17.67
CA VAL A 222 13.86 -14.93 -16.90
C VAL A 222 14.14 -13.88 -15.84
N VAL A 223 13.36 -12.81 -15.84
CA VAL A 223 13.29 -11.81 -14.79
C VAL A 223 12.02 -12.07 -13.97
N VAL A 224 12.09 -11.96 -12.65
CA VAL A 224 10.95 -12.09 -11.73
C VAL A 224 11.04 -11.04 -10.61
N ASP A 225 9.90 -10.57 -10.10
CA ASP A 225 9.88 -9.61 -8.98
C ASP A 225 10.03 -10.27 -7.59
N PHE A 226 10.26 -9.45 -6.56
CA PHE A 226 10.61 -9.92 -5.22
C PHE A 226 9.40 -10.07 -4.28
N HIS A 227 9.26 -11.27 -3.71
CA HIS A 227 8.30 -11.53 -2.63
C HIS A 227 8.93 -12.29 -1.45
N ALA A 228 8.83 -11.74 -0.24
CA ALA A 228 9.47 -12.30 0.95
C ALA A 228 8.86 -13.63 1.47
N LEU A 229 7.62 -13.96 1.09
CA LEU A 229 6.83 -15.05 1.70
C LEU A 229 7.29 -16.45 1.26
N ARG A 230 7.12 -17.42 2.17
CA ARG A 230 7.60 -18.81 2.05
C ARG A 230 7.10 -19.52 0.81
N GLN A 231 5.79 -19.42 0.50
CA GLN A 231 5.21 -20.15 -0.64
C GLN A 231 5.63 -19.57 -2.00
N LYS A 232 5.69 -18.23 -2.07
CA LYS A 232 6.14 -17.46 -3.25
C LYS A 232 7.60 -17.78 -3.57
N ARG A 233 8.45 -17.78 -2.53
CA ARG A 233 9.85 -18.21 -2.62
C ARG A 233 9.98 -19.64 -3.15
N LYS A 234 9.22 -20.62 -2.62
CA LYS A 234 9.25 -22.01 -3.09
C LYS A 234 8.98 -22.16 -4.60
N TRP A 235 8.09 -21.36 -5.18
CA TRP A 235 7.87 -21.39 -6.63
C TRP A 235 9.11 -20.89 -7.40
N ARG A 236 9.70 -19.77 -6.97
CA ARG A 236 10.91 -19.21 -7.61
C ARG A 236 12.13 -20.11 -7.43
N ASP A 237 12.29 -20.73 -6.26
CA ASP A 237 13.31 -21.73 -6.00
C ASP A 237 13.10 -22.96 -6.93
N SER A 238 11.87 -23.48 -7.04
CA SER A 238 11.58 -24.64 -7.92
C SER A 238 11.80 -24.35 -9.41
N VAL A 239 11.55 -23.12 -9.88
CA VAL A 239 11.93 -22.70 -11.24
C VAL A 239 13.45 -22.63 -11.37
N ALA A 240 14.15 -22.01 -10.41
CA ALA A 240 15.61 -21.90 -10.42
C ALA A 240 16.35 -23.25 -10.31
N GLU A 241 15.73 -24.27 -9.73
CA GLU A 241 16.24 -25.65 -9.69
C GLU A 241 16.00 -26.43 -11.01
N LYS A 242 14.91 -26.14 -11.73
CA LYS A 242 14.58 -26.78 -13.02
C LYS A 242 15.31 -26.14 -14.20
N VAL A 243 15.50 -24.82 -14.16
CA VAL A 243 16.08 -24.03 -15.26
C VAL A 243 17.59 -23.95 -15.08
N CYS A 244 18.32 -24.83 -15.78
CA CYS A 244 19.78 -24.90 -15.73
C CYS A 244 20.50 -24.23 -16.90
N SER A 245 19.83 -24.01 -18.04
CA SER A 245 20.38 -23.38 -19.24
C SER A 245 20.55 -21.87 -19.07
N ILE A 246 19.43 -21.17 -18.88
CA ILE A 246 19.38 -19.70 -18.90
C ILE A 246 19.43 -19.07 -17.50
N PRO A 247 19.79 -17.78 -17.35
CA PRO A 247 19.76 -17.09 -16.07
C PRO A 247 18.33 -16.85 -15.56
N VAL A 248 18.11 -17.05 -14.26
CA VAL A 248 16.88 -16.63 -13.55
C VAL A 248 17.25 -15.53 -12.56
N MET A 249 16.62 -14.36 -12.71
CA MET A 249 16.99 -13.10 -12.07
C MET A 249 15.83 -12.53 -11.25
N GLU A 250 16.03 -12.30 -9.96
CA GLU A 250 15.04 -11.66 -9.08
C GLU A 250 15.37 -10.17 -8.90
N VAL A 251 14.35 -9.31 -9.00
CA VAL A 251 14.47 -7.85 -8.88
C VAL A 251 13.58 -7.34 -7.74
N ASP A 252 14.15 -6.55 -6.82
CA ASP A 252 13.35 -5.84 -5.83
C ASP A 252 12.70 -4.57 -6.44
N ALA A 253 11.54 -4.80 -7.04
CA ALA A 253 10.60 -3.81 -7.55
C ALA A 253 9.57 -3.35 -6.52
N HIS A 254 9.55 -3.98 -5.33
CA HIS A 254 8.55 -3.75 -4.30
C HIS A 254 9.01 -2.76 -3.24
N ASN A 255 10.30 -2.75 -2.92
CA ASN A 255 10.92 -1.91 -1.89
C ASN A 255 11.67 -0.73 -2.52
N VAL A 256 11.60 0.44 -1.87
CA VAL A 256 12.37 1.61 -2.28
C VAL A 256 13.84 1.26 -2.23
N VAL A 257 14.31 0.66 -1.13
CA VAL A 257 15.67 0.11 -1.01
C VAL A 257 15.58 -1.42 -0.97
N PRO A 258 16.26 -2.16 -1.87
CA PRO A 258 16.17 -3.62 -1.93
C PRO A 258 16.38 -4.30 -0.58
N VAL A 259 15.62 -5.34 -0.25
CA VAL A 259 15.64 -5.95 1.10
C VAL A 259 17.06 -6.41 1.50
N TRP A 260 17.83 -6.96 0.56
CA TRP A 260 19.23 -7.37 0.74
C TRP A 260 20.24 -6.21 0.66
N GLY A 261 19.88 -5.08 0.04
CA GLY A 261 20.68 -3.84 0.04
C GLY A 261 20.46 -2.98 1.29
N THR A 262 19.32 -3.16 1.97
CA THR A 262 18.94 -2.45 3.19
C THR A 262 19.64 -3.00 4.42
N SER A 263 19.76 -4.33 4.55
CA SER A 263 20.35 -4.98 5.72
C SER A 263 20.81 -6.38 5.38
N GLU A 264 21.94 -6.81 5.94
CA GLU A 264 22.48 -8.18 5.81
C GLU A 264 21.78 -9.21 6.73
N LYS A 265 20.80 -8.76 7.54
CA LYS A 265 20.11 -9.56 8.57
C LYS A 265 18.73 -9.02 8.93
N CYS A 266 17.95 -9.84 9.64
CA CYS A 266 16.74 -9.43 10.35
C CYS A 266 17.09 -8.30 11.35
N GLU A 267 16.39 -7.18 11.23
CA GLU A 267 16.58 -6.02 12.09
C GLU A 267 15.70 -6.09 13.35
N TYR A 268 16.21 -5.58 14.47
CA TYR A 268 15.48 -5.64 15.75
C TYR A 268 14.17 -4.86 15.69
N GLY A 269 14.12 -3.73 14.97
CA GLY A 269 12.88 -3.01 14.69
C GLY A 269 13.11 -1.66 14.03
N ALA A 270 12.05 -0.86 13.90
CA ALA A 270 12.06 0.39 13.13
C ALA A 270 13.23 1.34 13.48
N ARG A 271 13.65 1.40 14.76
CA ARG A 271 14.79 2.23 15.20
C ARG A 271 16.11 1.87 14.51
N THR A 272 16.34 0.60 14.16
CA THR A 272 17.63 0.14 13.64
C THR A 272 17.66 0.13 12.11
N ILE A 273 16.56 -0.28 11.45
CA ILE A 273 16.45 -0.27 9.99
C ILE A 273 16.31 1.14 9.38
N ARG A 274 15.61 2.08 10.06
CA ARG A 274 15.35 3.45 9.56
C ARG A 274 16.61 4.16 9.07
N THR A 275 17.68 4.08 9.85
CA THR A 275 18.95 4.73 9.55
C THR A 275 19.68 4.07 8.38
N LYS A 276 19.38 2.81 8.05
CA LYS A 276 19.89 2.14 6.84
C LYS A 276 19.12 2.61 5.60
N ILE A 277 17.79 2.56 5.66
CA ILE A 277 16.89 3.02 4.58
C ILE A 277 17.20 4.48 4.22
N HIS A 278 17.17 5.42 5.18
CA HIS A 278 17.41 6.84 4.87
C HIS A 278 18.80 7.14 4.30
N LYS A 279 19.83 6.35 4.60
CA LYS A 279 21.16 6.49 3.97
C LYS A 279 21.17 6.07 2.49
N ARG A 280 20.20 5.24 2.08
CA ARG A 280 20.05 4.67 0.74
C ARG A 280 18.95 5.36 -0.09
N LEU A 281 18.06 6.14 0.51
CA LEU A 281 16.99 6.86 -0.23
C LEU A 281 17.51 7.78 -1.34
N ALA A 282 18.70 8.38 -1.19
CA ALA A 282 19.30 9.22 -2.23
C ALA A 282 19.90 8.43 -3.43
N GLU A 283 20.12 7.12 -3.25
CA GLU A 283 20.70 6.20 -4.22
C GLU A 283 19.64 5.36 -4.93
N PHE A 284 18.53 5.07 -4.25
CA PHE A 284 17.47 4.18 -4.74
C PHE A 284 16.09 4.84 -4.89
N GLY A 285 15.80 5.90 -4.13
CA GLY A 285 14.54 6.65 -4.19
C GLY A 285 14.54 7.71 -5.30
N THR A 286 15.00 7.30 -6.49
CA THR A 286 15.03 8.11 -7.71
C THR A 286 13.67 8.13 -8.41
N GLU A 287 13.49 9.00 -9.40
CA GLU A 287 12.42 8.80 -10.39
C GLU A 287 12.63 7.52 -11.21
N PHE A 288 11.55 7.06 -11.83
CA PHE A 288 11.54 5.94 -12.77
C PHE A 288 11.62 6.45 -14.23
N PRO A 289 12.32 5.75 -15.13
CA PRO A 289 12.08 5.91 -16.57
C PRO A 289 10.67 5.39 -16.95
N GLU A 290 10.12 5.90 -18.05
CA GLU A 290 8.91 5.32 -18.65
C GLU A 290 9.27 4.04 -19.42
N VAL A 291 8.33 3.09 -19.48
CA VAL A 291 8.46 1.89 -20.33
C VAL A 291 8.23 2.31 -21.78
N GLU A 292 9.11 1.86 -22.68
CA GLU A 292 9.10 2.19 -24.10
C GLU A 292 8.22 1.22 -24.90
N VAL A 293 7.75 1.65 -26.07
CA VAL A 293 7.04 0.74 -27.00
C VAL A 293 8.07 -0.20 -27.63
N GLN A 294 7.83 -1.49 -27.58
CA GLN A 294 8.68 -2.51 -28.18
C GLN A 294 8.70 -2.38 -29.72
N GLU A 295 9.89 -2.27 -30.30
CA GLU A 295 10.09 -2.24 -31.75
C GLU A 295 10.11 -3.67 -32.33
N GLY A 296 9.59 -3.81 -33.56
CA GLY A 296 9.60 -5.06 -34.32
C GLY A 296 8.25 -5.80 -34.35
N ASP A 297 8.16 -6.79 -35.22
CA ASP A 297 7.03 -7.71 -35.30
C ASP A 297 7.17 -8.76 -34.18
N VAL A 298 6.14 -8.86 -33.32
CA VAL A 298 6.11 -9.77 -32.17
C VAL A 298 4.91 -10.71 -32.32
N GLU A 299 5.02 -11.95 -31.87
CA GLU A 299 3.88 -12.88 -31.85
C GLU A 299 2.93 -12.50 -30.71
N ASP A 300 1.65 -12.27 -31.04
CA ASP A 300 0.60 -11.93 -30.07
C ASP A 300 0.40 -13.06 -29.05
N ALA A 301 0.12 -12.69 -27.81
CA ALA A 301 -0.33 -13.64 -26.79
C ALA A 301 -1.79 -14.08 -27.05
N GLU A 302 -2.15 -15.26 -26.57
CA GLU A 302 -3.52 -15.78 -26.62
C GLU A 302 -4.48 -14.84 -25.85
N GLU A 303 -5.63 -14.50 -26.45
CA GLU A 303 -6.58 -13.56 -25.84
C GLU A 303 -7.21 -14.16 -24.57
N VAL A 304 -7.26 -13.35 -23.51
CA VAL A 304 -7.65 -13.78 -22.17
C VAL A 304 -9.13 -13.50 -21.95
N ASP A 305 -9.96 -14.54 -21.82
CA ASP A 305 -11.36 -14.39 -21.40
C ASP A 305 -11.44 -14.08 -19.90
N TRP A 306 -11.34 -12.79 -19.60
CA TRP A 306 -11.43 -12.26 -18.25
C TRP A 306 -12.78 -12.51 -17.58
N ASP A 307 -13.86 -12.63 -18.35
CA ASP A 307 -15.19 -12.87 -17.79
C ASP A 307 -15.34 -14.36 -17.42
N GLU A 308 -14.85 -15.29 -18.24
CA GLU A 308 -14.75 -16.71 -17.85
C GLU A 308 -13.90 -16.89 -16.59
N ILE A 309 -12.71 -16.27 -16.54
CA ILE A 309 -11.80 -16.39 -15.40
C ILE A 309 -12.41 -15.78 -14.12
N MET A 310 -13.03 -14.60 -14.19
CA MET A 310 -13.65 -13.96 -13.02
C MET A 310 -14.91 -14.69 -12.53
N ASN A 311 -15.67 -15.34 -13.42
CA ASN A 311 -16.84 -16.13 -13.02
C ASN A 311 -16.47 -17.50 -12.40
N ASN A 312 -15.31 -18.07 -12.73
CA ASN A 312 -14.88 -19.40 -12.29
C ASN A 312 -13.80 -19.39 -11.18
N VAL A 313 -13.69 -18.32 -10.40
CA VAL A 313 -12.72 -18.20 -9.30
C VAL A 313 -12.99 -19.22 -8.18
N ASP A 314 -12.07 -20.18 -8.02
CA ASP A 314 -11.99 -21.02 -6.81
C ASP A 314 -11.42 -20.21 -5.63
N ALA A 315 -12.35 -19.65 -4.87
CA ALA A 315 -12.10 -18.95 -3.62
C ALA A 315 -13.34 -19.08 -2.72
N ASP A 316 -13.30 -18.53 -1.52
CA ASP A 316 -14.49 -18.32 -0.69
C ASP A 316 -15.35 -17.16 -1.26
N HIS A 317 -16.63 -17.44 -1.54
CA HIS A 317 -17.61 -16.48 -2.08
C HIS A 317 -18.41 -15.75 -0.97
N ASP A 318 -18.34 -16.17 0.29
CA ASP A 318 -19.05 -15.51 1.41
C ASP A 318 -18.43 -14.14 1.79
N VAL A 319 -17.24 -13.82 1.28
CA VAL A 319 -16.50 -12.59 1.55
C VAL A 319 -16.45 -11.71 0.28
N PRO A 320 -17.36 -10.74 0.12
CA PRO A 320 -17.58 -10.04 -1.15
C PRO A 320 -16.52 -8.95 -1.44
N GLU A 321 -16.42 -8.57 -2.72
CA GLU A 321 -15.58 -7.46 -3.21
C GLU A 321 -15.75 -6.16 -2.39
N VAL A 322 -14.64 -5.44 -2.19
CA VAL A 322 -14.63 -4.10 -1.60
C VAL A 322 -15.30 -3.09 -2.53
N LYS A 323 -15.92 -2.05 -1.94
CA LYS A 323 -16.72 -1.06 -2.68
C LYS A 323 -16.23 0.38 -2.54
N TRP A 324 -15.15 0.60 -1.78
CA TRP A 324 -14.60 1.93 -1.46
C TRP A 324 -13.38 2.31 -2.31
N CYS A 325 -12.89 1.40 -3.16
CA CYS A 325 -11.80 1.64 -4.10
C CYS A 325 -11.98 0.83 -5.39
N THR A 326 -11.47 1.36 -6.49
CA THR A 326 -11.39 0.68 -7.79
C THR A 326 -10.02 -0.01 -7.89
N PRO A 327 -9.93 -1.31 -8.24
CA PRO A 327 -8.63 -1.98 -8.44
C PRO A 327 -7.89 -1.44 -9.67
N GLY A 328 -6.58 -1.71 -9.74
CA GLY A 328 -5.71 -1.37 -10.87
C GLY A 328 -4.82 -0.14 -10.64
N GLU A 329 -3.88 0.07 -11.56
CA GLU A 329 -2.94 1.20 -11.55
C GLU A 329 -3.66 2.56 -11.62
N ALA A 330 -4.80 2.64 -12.31
CA ALA A 330 -5.58 3.88 -12.38
C ALA A 330 -6.19 4.25 -11.02
N GLY A 331 -6.89 3.31 -10.37
CA GLY A 331 -7.50 3.52 -9.05
C GLY A 331 -6.46 3.70 -7.94
N ALA A 332 -5.31 3.02 -8.07
CA ALA A 332 -4.15 3.21 -7.21
C ALA A 332 -3.62 4.65 -7.19
N MET A 333 -3.48 5.26 -8.38
CA MET A 333 -3.03 6.64 -8.51
C MET A 333 -4.11 7.65 -8.10
N GLU A 334 -5.39 7.39 -8.39
CA GLU A 334 -6.50 8.21 -7.89
C GLU A 334 -6.51 8.26 -6.35
N ALA A 335 -6.42 7.11 -5.69
CA ALA A 335 -6.36 7.02 -4.23
C ALA A 335 -5.14 7.76 -3.64
N LEU A 336 -3.98 7.71 -4.31
CA LEU A 336 -2.79 8.47 -3.91
C LEU A 336 -3.02 9.98 -4.07
N GLU A 337 -3.56 10.43 -5.21
CA GLU A 337 -3.93 11.83 -5.44
C GLU A 337 -4.93 12.33 -4.38
N THR A 338 -5.98 11.56 -4.05
CA THR A 338 -6.93 11.92 -2.98
C THR A 338 -6.24 12.03 -1.62
N PHE A 339 -5.41 11.04 -1.26
CA PHE A 339 -4.71 11.04 0.03
C PHE A 339 -3.82 12.28 0.21
N VAL A 340 -2.99 12.63 -0.79
CA VAL A 340 -2.03 13.73 -0.63
C VAL A 340 -2.69 15.11 -0.61
N ASN A 341 -3.78 15.30 -1.37
CA ASN A 341 -4.50 16.56 -1.41
C ASN A 341 -5.41 16.78 -0.18
N GLU A 342 -6.04 15.73 0.34
CA GLU A 342 -7.08 15.86 1.39
C GLU A 342 -6.60 15.42 2.79
N ARG A 343 -5.97 14.25 2.89
CA ARG A 343 -5.81 13.49 4.15
C ARG A 343 -4.39 13.54 4.74
N LEU A 344 -3.36 13.79 3.92
CA LEU A 344 -1.96 13.89 4.37
C LEU A 344 -1.76 14.94 5.49
N GLN A 345 -2.49 16.05 5.45
CA GLN A 345 -2.49 17.08 6.49
C GLN A 345 -3.03 16.58 7.86
N LEU A 346 -3.87 15.55 7.85
CA LEU A 346 -4.48 14.92 9.04
C LEU A 346 -3.62 13.76 9.55
N PHE A 347 -3.00 13.00 8.64
CA PHE A 347 -2.35 11.70 8.90
C PHE A 347 -1.53 11.65 10.19
N ALA A 348 -0.57 12.56 10.39
CA ALA A 348 0.31 12.55 11.57
C ALA A 348 -0.37 12.90 12.90
N ARG A 349 -1.53 13.56 12.87
CA ARG A 349 -2.34 13.89 14.06
C ARG A 349 -3.37 12.80 14.35
N ASP A 350 -4.04 12.32 13.30
CA ASP A 350 -5.34 11.65 13.43
C ASP A 350 -5.33 10.16 13.03
N ARG A 351 -4.26 9.59 12.43
CA ARG A 351 -4.17 8.16 12.04
C ARG A 351 -4.32 7.13 13.17
N ASN A 352 -4.57 7.58 14.41
CA ASN A 352 -4.80 6.76 15.59
C ASN A 352 -6.22 6.93 16.17
N ASP A 353 -7.08 7.73 15.53
CA ASP A 353 -8.49 7.92 15.89
C ASP A 353 -9.38 7.34 14.78
N PRO A 354 -10.00 6.16 14.96
CA PRO A 354 -10.78 5.48 13.91
C PRO A 354 -12.07 6.23 13.51
N ASN A 355 -12.43 7.32 14.19
CA ASN A 355 -13.53 8.20 13.78
C ASN A 355 -13.10 9.22 12.72
N VAL A 356 -11.80 9.34 12.42
CA VAL A 356 -11.27 10.29 11.44
C VAL A 356 -10.70 9.54 10.24
N HIS A 357 -11.26 9.81 9.06
CA HIS A 357 -10.70 9.31 7.80
C HIS A 357 -9.40 10.08 7.46
N ALA A 358 -8.31 9.66 8.12
CA ALA A 358 -6.98 10.26 8.00
C ALA A 358 -5.96 9.34 7.29
N SER A 359 -6.28 8.06 7.13
CA SER A 359 -5.45 7.06 6.44
C SER A 359 -5.34 7.32 4.93
N SER A 360 -4.32 6.74 4.31
CA SER A 360 -4.12 6.81 2.86
C SER A 360 -4.92 5.77 2.07
N ASP A 361 -5.27 4.66 2.73
CA ASP A 361 -6.01 3.52 2.16
C ASP A 361 -5.28 2.77 1.02
N LEU A 362 -4.00 3.09 0.80
CA LEU A 362 -3.14 2.53 -0.24
C LEU A 362 -2.65 1.10 0.02
N SER A 363 -2.96 0.52 1.18
CA SER A 363 -2.47 -0.80 1.57
C SER A 363 -2.93 -1.92 0.64
N CYS A 364 -4.16 -1.83 0.10
CA CYS A 364 -4.63 -2.72 -0.96
C CYS A 364 -3.74 -2.66 -2.21
N PHE A 365 -3.53 -1.47 -2.76
CA PHE A 365 -2.72 -1.25 -3.95
C PHE A 365 -1.23 -1.60 -3.73
N PHE A 366 -0.71 -1.42 -2.52
CA PHE A 366 0.63 -1.91 -2.18
C PHE A 366 0.67 -3.46 -2.13
N ASN A 367 -0.28 -4.14 -1.47
CA ASN A 367 -0.32 -5.62 -1.37
C ASN A 367 -0.27 -6.28 -2.76
N PHE A 368 -1.18 -5.88 -3.65
CA PHE A 368 -1.23 -6.40 -5.02
C PHE A 368 -0.21 -5.77 -5.97
N GLY A 369 0.67 -4.89 -5.48
CA GLY A 369 1.68 -4.22 -6.31
C GLY A 369 1.13 -3.29 -7.40
N GLN A 370 -0.15 -2.94 -7.34
CA GLN A 370 -0.83 -2.00 -8.25
C GLN A 370 -0.39 -0.54 -8.03
N LEU A 371 0.26 -0.24 -6.89
CA LEU A 371 0.97 1.01 -6.64
C LEU A 371 2.41 0.75 -6.23
N SER A 372 3.35 1.47 -6.85
CA SER A 372 4.72 1.54 -6.35
C SER A 372 4.79 2.36 -5.06
N ALA A 373 5.27 1.75 -3.97
CA ALA A 373 5.57 2.48 -2.74
C ALA A 373 6.65 3.56 -2.94
N GLN A 374 7.54 3.38 -3.93
CA GLN A 374 8.50 4.41 -4.34
C GLN A 374 7.81 5.58 -5.04
N ARG A 375 6.81 5.34 -5.92
CA ARG A 375 5.97 6.42 -6.48
C ARG A 375 5.23 7.19 -5.39
N ALA A 376 4.64 6.49 -4.43
CA ALA A 376 3.99 7.12 -3.28
C ALA A 376 4.97 7.95 -2.44
N PHE A 377 6.20 7.47 -2.21
CA PHE A 377 7.27 8.25 -1.57
C PHE A 377 7.64 9.50 -2.38
N LEU A 378 7.91 9.38 -3.67
CA LEU A 378 8.28 10.50 -4.56
C LEU A 378 7.21 11.59 -4.54
N VAL A 379 5.94 11.22 -4.75
CA VAL A 379 4.80 12.15 -4.71
C VAL A 379 4.68 12.81 -3.34
N VAL A 380 4.70 12.05 -2.24
CA VAL A 380 4.59 12.61 -0.87
C VAL A 380 5.81 13.46 -0.48
N GLN A 381 6.97 13.26 -1.11
CA GLN A 381 8.19 14.03 -0.86
C GLN A 381 8.12 15.46 -1.41
N THR A 382 7.35 15.73 -2.48
CA THR A 382 7.19 17.10 -3.04
C THR A 382 6.45 18.04 -2.08
N PHE A 383 5.48 17.50 -1.33
CA PHE A 383 4.67 18.26 -0.38
C PHE A 383 5.51 18.80 0.78
N SER A 384 5.24 20.03 1.21
CA SER A 384 6.05 20.72 2.23
C SER A 384 5.20 21.59 3.19
N GLY A 385 5.82 22.49 3.94
CA GLY A 385 5.13 23.47 4.78
C GLY A 385 4.21 22.84 5.83
N SER A 386 2.91 23.17 5.77
CA SER A 386 1.90 22.75 6.75
C SER A 386 1.74 21.23 6.88
N VAL A 387 2.00 20.47 5.80
CA VAL A 387 1.82 19.02 5.77
C VAL A 387 3.11 18.24 6.04
N GLN A 388 4.23 18.91 6.37
CA GLN A 388 5.53 18.29 6.64
C GLN A 388 5.45 17.11 7.63
N LYS A 389 4.71 17.26 8.73
CA LYS A 389 4.54 16.19 9.73
C LYS A 389 3.77 15.00 9.16
N GLY A 390 2.77 15.26 8.32
CA GLY A 390 2.03 14.26 7.56
C GLY A 390 2.95 13.41 6.69
N ARG A 391 3.76 14.08 5.86
CA ARG A 391 4.81 13.47 5.04
C ARG A 391 5.78 12.63 5.87
N GLU A 392 6.34 13.18 6.94
CA GLU A 392 7.30 12.48 7.81
C GLU A 392 6.68 11.23 8.45
N SER A 393 5.43 11.31 8.93
CA SER A 393 4.75 10.14 9.49
C SER A 393 4.32 9.14 8.40
N PHE A 394 4.03 9.57 7.18
CA PHE A 394 3.71 8.64 6.07
C PHE A 394 4.95 7.85 5.64
N ILE A 395 6.11 8.51 5.53
CA ILE A 395 7.38 7.86 5.16
C ILE A 395 7.82 6.85 6.25
N GLU A 396 7.62 7.15 7.54
CA GLU A 396 7.84 6.18 8.61
C GLU A 396 6.99 4.90 8.44
N GLU A 397 5.71 5.02 8.08
CA GLU A 397 4.83 3.84 8.03
C GLU A 397 4.92 3.12 6.67
N SER A 398 4.75 3.83 5.55
CA SER A 398 4.71 3.23 4.20
C SER A 398 6.08 2.80 3.66
N ILE A 399 7.18 3.34 4.19
CA ILE A 399 8.54 2.92 3.83
C ILE A 399 9.19 2.18 5.01
N VAL A 400 9.44 2.85 6.14
CA VAL A 400 10.27 2.28 7.21
C VAL A 400 9.61 1.10 7.95
N ARG A 401 8.28 1.09 8.15
CA ARG A 401 7.58 -0.10 8.69
C ARG A 401 7.36 -1.17 7.63
N ARG A 402 6.97 -0.78 6.42
CA ARG A 402 6.70 -1.74 5.33
C ARG A 402 7.93 -2.55 4.93
N GLU A 403 9.08 -1.90 4.76
CA GLU A 403 10.34 -2.56 4.37
C GLU A 403 10.97 -3.33 5.54
N LEU A 404 10.62 -2.99 6.79
CA LEU A 404 10.93 -3.80 7.96
C LEU A 404 10.14 -5.13 7.95
N SER A 405 8.90 -5.12 7.48
CA SER A 405 8.10 -6.33 7.37
C SER A 405 8.65 -7.30 6.32
N ASP A 406 9.00 -6.80 5.14
CA ASP A 406 9.73 -7.57 4.12
C ASP A 406 11.08 -8.07 4.66
N ASN A 407 11.84 -7.26 5.40
CA ASN A 407 13.08 -7.69 6.06
C ASN A 407 12.88 -8.84 7.06
N PHE A 408 11.83 -8.80 7.88
CA PHE A 408 11.53 -9.87 8.84
C PHE A 408 11.18 -11.18 8.13
N CYS A 409 10.23 -11.16 7.19
CA CYS A 409 9.84 -12.36 6.43
C CYS A 409 11.00 -12.90 5.57
N PHE A 410 11.81 -12.03 4.98
CA PHE A 410 12.96 -12.44 4.16
C PHE A 410 14.04 -13.18 4.96
N TYR A 411 14.30 -12.74 6.20
CA TYR A 411 15.32 -13.32 7.08
C TYR A 411 14.80 -14.36 8.09
N LYS A 412 13.47 -14.58 8.17
CA LYS A 412 12.84 -15.67 8.93
C LYS A 412 11.84 -16.47 8.07
N PRO A 413 12.24 -17.00 6.89
CA PRO A 413 11.31 -17.62 5.93
C PRO A 413 10.49 -18.78 6.50
N ASP A 414 11.03 -19.52 7.47
CA ASP A 414 10.36 -20.70 8.05
C ASP A 414 9.57 -20.44 9.33
N THR A 415 9.69 -19.24 9.90
CA THR A 415 9.18 -18.90 11.26
C THR A 415 8.51 -17.53 11.37
N TYR A 416 8.35 -16.76 10.28
CA TYR A 416 7.71 -15.44 10.36
C TYR A 416 6.24 -15.49 10.79
N ASP A 417 5.58 -16.65 10.60
CA ASP A 417 4.19 -16.94 10.95
C ASP A 417 4.03 -17.76 12.24
N THR A 418 5.13 -17.98 13.00
CA THR A 418 5.14 -18.79 14.23
C THR A 418 5.86 -18.08 15.39
N LEU A 419 5.70 -18.55 16.64
CA LEU A 419 6.29 -17.86 17.81
C LEU A 419 7.81 -18.05 17.93
N GLU A 420 8.39 -19.05 17.26
CA GLU A 420 9.82 -19.20 17.03
C GLU A 420 10.37 -18.00 16.22
N GLY A 421 9.50 -17.30 15.48
CA GLY A 421 9.73 -16.01 14.86
C GLY A 421 9.96 -14.86 15.84
N ALA A 422 9.41 -14.93 17.04
CA ALA A 422 9.48 -13.87 18.05
C ALA A 422 10.90 -13.66 18.63
N PRO A 423 11.16 -12.55 19.34
CA PRO A 423 12.37 -12.39 20.14
C PRO A 423 12.37 -13.35 21.35
N GLY A 424 13.53 -13.85 21.76
CA GLY A 424 13.65 -14.78 22.90
C GLY A 424 12.99 -14.27 24.20
N TRP A 425 13.12 -12.98 24.51
CA TRP A 425 12.46 -12.37 25.68
C TRP A 425 10.94 -12.53 25.68
N ALA A 426 10.33 -12.58 24.49
CA ALA A 426 8.89 -12.74 24.33
C ALA A 426 8.48 -14.22 24.34
N GLN A 427 9.29 -15.10 23.74
CA GLN A 427 9.10 -16.56 23.83
C GLN A 427 9.14 -17.02 25.31
N GLU A 428 10.23 -16.72 26.02
CA GLU A 428 10.40 -16.99 27.46
C GLU A 428 9.24 -16.42 28.30
N SER A 429 8.80 -15.20 27.97
CA SER A 429 7.79 -14.50 28.74
C SER A 429 6.36 -14.93 28.40
N LEU A 430 6.07 -15.45 27.21
CA LEU A 430 4.77 -16.03 26.88
C LEU A 430 4.65 -17.43 27.47
N GLU A 431 5.70 -18.25 27.35
CA GLU A 431 5.73 -19.62 27.86
C GLU A 431 5.53 -19.69 29.37
N LYS A 432 6.15 -18.76 30.11
CA LYS A 432 5.92 -18.60 31.57
C LYS A 432 4.45 -18.40 31.95
N HIS A 433 3.65 -17.82 31.07
CA HIS A 433 2.22 -17.51 31.29
C HIS A 433 1.28 -18.42 30.49
N THR A 434 1.78 -19.53 29.92
CA THR A 434 0.95 -20.51 29.19
C THR A 434 -0.16 -21.11 30.08
N GLU A 435 0.06 -21.26 31.39
CA GLU A 435 -0.90 -21.83 32.36
C GLU A 435 -1.78 -20.78 33.09
N ASP A 436 -1.67 -19.49 32.75
CA ASP A 436 -2.45 -18.44 33.41
C ASP A 436 -3.96 -18.59 33.16
N LYS A 437 -4.80 -18.34 34.16
CA LYS A 437 -6.25 -18.35 33.96
C LYS A 437 -6.69 -17.17 33.07
N ARG A 438 -7.19 -17.47 31.86
CA ARG A 438 -7.87 -16.50 31.00
C ARG A 438 -9.24 -16.14 31.59
N GLU A 439 -9.66 -14.88 31.44
CA GLU A 439 -10.99 -14.43 31.89
C GLU A 439 -12.10 -14.90 30.93
N TYR A 440 -11.79 -14.95 29.63
CA TYR A 440 -12.66 -15.45 28.55
C TYR A 440 -11.82 -16.31 27.60
N THR A 441 -12.46 -17.26 26.91
CA THR A 441 -11.87 -17.97 25.77
C THR A 441 -12.90 -18.08 24.67
N TYR A 442 -12.56 -17.63 23.46
CA TYR A 442 -13.45 -17.67 22.29
C TYR A 442 -12.92 -18.60 21.20
N THR A 443 -13.85 -19.17 20.43
CA THR A 443 -13.54 -19.93 19.22
C THR A 443 -13.19 -19.01 18.04
N SER A 444 -12.54 -19.55 17.01
CA SER A 444 -12.28 -18.82 15.76
C SER A 444 -13.56 -18.35 15.05
N ASP A 445 -14.67 -19.08 15.21
CA ASP A 445 -15.99 -18.71 14.65
C ASP A 445 -16.63 -17.55 15.42
N GLU A 446 -16.57 -17.56 16.75
CA GLU A 446 -17.01 -16.43 17.58
C GLU A 446 -16.18 -15.19 17.31
N PHE A 447 -14.85 -15.33 17.19
CA PHE A 447 -13.99 -14.24 16.75
C PHE A 447 -14.40 -13.77 15.33
N ALA A 448 -14.55 -14.66 14.34
CA ALA A 448 -14.92 -14.28 12.97
C ALA A 448 -16.22 -13.46 12.90
N LYS A 449 -17.23 -13.82 13.70
CA LYS A 449 -18.57 -13.20 13.72
C LYS A 449 -18.67 -11.97 14.62
N GLY A 450 -17.58 -11.55 15.27
CA GLY A 450 -17.62 -10.43 16.23
C GLY A 450 -18.46 -10.75 17.46
N ASN A 451 -18.38 -11.97 17.98
CA ASN A 451 -19.17 -12.49 19.10
C ASN A 451 -18.36 -12.56 20.40
N THR A 452 -17.79 -11.44 20.85
CA THR A 452 -17.13 -11.32 22.17
C THR A 452 -17.91 -10.40 23.11
N HIS A 453 -17.54 -10.35 24.39
CA HIS A 453 -18.10 -9.41 25.38
C HIS A 453 -17.68 -7.94 25.16
N ASP A 454 -16.81 -7.64 24.20
CA ASP A 454 -16.21 -6.33 23.96
C ASP A 454 -16.75 -5.72 22.65
N ASP A 455 -17.58 -4.67 22.77
CA ASP A 455 -18.22 -4.03 21.62
C ASP A 455 -17.23 -3.28 20.70
N LEU A 456 -16.08 -2.83 21.21
CA LEU A 456 -15.02 -2.24 20.40
C LEU A 456 -14.25 -3.31 19.62
N TRP A 457 -13.98 -4.46 20.23
CA TRP A 457 -13.40 -5.60 19.52
C TRP A 457 -14.34 -6.10 18.43
N ASN A 458 -15.62 -6.28 18.77
CA ASN A 458 -16.65 -6.71 17.83
C ASN A 458 -16.81 -5.70 16.66
N ALA A 459 -16.77 -4.39 16.93
CA ALA A 459 -16.84 -3.37 15.88
C ALA A 459 -15.58 -3.36 14.99
N ALA A 460 -14.39 -3.56 15.55
CA ALA A 460 -13.15 -3.70 14.78
C ALA A 460 -13.18 -4.94 13.86
N GLN A 461 -13.66 -6.08 14.39
CA GLN A 461 -13.87 -7.29 13.60
C GLN A 461 -14.89 -7.06 12.48
N LEU A 462 -16.03 -6.44 12.76
CA LEU A 462 -17.06 -6.19 11.75
C LEU A 462 -16.60 -5.20 10.67
N GLN A 463 -15.78 -4.19 11.01
CA GLN A 463 -15.11 -3.37 9.99
C GLN A 463 -14.27 -4.22 9.02
N MET A 464 -13.51 -5.18 9.54
CA MET A 464 -12.71 -6.09 8.72
C MET A 464 -13.58 -6.98 7.81
N VAL A 465 -14.69 -7.52 8.34
CA VAL A 465 -15.61 -8.37 7.59
C VAL A 465 -16.36 -7.57 6.52
N GLU A 466 -16.96 -6.43 6.89
CA GLU A 466 -17.87 -5.64 6.06
C GLU A 466 -17.12 -4.74 5.05
N GLU A 467 -16.11 -3.99 5.49
CA GLU A 467 -15.34 -3.06 4.63
C GLU A 467 -14.11 -3.72 3.98
N GLY A 468 -13.65 -4.85 4.49
CA GLY A 468 -12.40 -5.49 4.05
C GLY A 468 -11.14 -4.73 4.45
N LYS A 469 -11.24 -3.76 5.37
CA LYS A 469 -10.09 -2.96 5.84
C LYS A 469 -10.25 -2.46 7.27
N MET A 470 -9.76 -3.19 8.26
CA MET A 470 -9.77 -2.71 9.64
C MET A 470 -8.84 -1.50 9.82
N HIS A 471 -9.29 -0.48 10.55
CA HIS A 471 -8.46 0.69 10.86
C HIS A 471 -7.18 0.26 11.63
N GLY A 472 -6.01 0.72 11.18
CA GLY A 472 -4.70 0.21 11.65
C GLY A 472 -4.45 0.34 13.17
N PHE A 473 -5.04 1.34 13.84
CA PHE A 473 -5.00 1.41 15.30
C PHE A 473 -5.75 0.25 15.97
N LEU A 474 -6.85 -0.19 15.36
CA LEU A 474 -7.70 -1.26 15.87
C LEU A 474 -7.12 -2.64 15.59
N ARG A 475 -6.39 -2.87 14.48
CA ARG A 475 -5.65 -4.14 14.27
C ARG A 475 -4.73 -4.47 15.45
N MET A 476 -4.01 -3.47 15.99
CA MET A 476 -3.19 -3.61 17.20
C MET A 476 -4.01 -3.98 18.45
N TYR A 477 -5.23 -3.45 18.59
CA TYR A 477 -6.13 -3.78 19.70
C TYR A 477 -6.66 -5.22 19.56
N TRP A 478 -7.19 -5.50 18.38
CA TRP A 478 -7.85 -6.72 17.97
C TRP A 478 -6.96 -7.96 18.15
N ALA A 479 -5.75 -7.97 17.61
CA ALA A 479 -4.83 -9.10 17.72
C ALA A 479 -4.33 -9.31 19.17
N LYS A 480 -4.19 -8.23 19.95
CA LYS A 480 -3.84 -8.32 21.38
C LYS A 480 -4.97 -8.91 22.22
N LYS A 481 -6.22 -8.66 21.84
CA LYS A 481 -7.39 -9.28 22.46
C LYS A 481 -7.57 -10.75 22.08
N ILE A 482 -7.18 -11.15 20.86
CA ILE A 482 -7.09 -12.58 20.51
C ILE A 482 -6.09 -13.29 21.44
N LEU A 483 -4.93 -12.70 21.75
CA LEU A 483 -4.01 -13.24 22.79
C LEU A 483 -4.63 -13.29 24.19
N GLU A 484 -5.36 -12.25 24.61
CA GLU A 484 -6.00 -12.19 25.93
C GLU A 484 -7.12 -13.23 26.12
N TRP A 485 -7.78 -13.64 25.03
CA TRP A 485 -8.97 -14.50 25.04
C TRP A 485 -8.83 -15.79 24.23
N THR A 486 -7.61 -16.33 24.11
CA THR A 486 -7.33 -17.64 23.52
C THR A 486 -6.51 -18.50 24.48
N GLN A 487 -6.72 -19.83 24.43
CA GLN A 487 -6.10 -20.77 25.37
C GLN A 487 -4.56 -20.82 25.31
N THR A 488 -3.96 -20.58 24.14
CA THR A 488 -2.48 -20.52 24.00
C THR A 488 -2.05 -19.40 23.04
N PRO A 489 -0.86 -18.80 23.23
CA PRO A 489 -0.33 -17.78 22.32
C PRO A 489 -0.14 -18.29 20.87
N GLN A 490 0.17 -19.57 20.69
CA GLN A 490 0.29 -20.22 19.37
C GLN A 490 -1.06 -20.24 18.64
N THR A 491 -2.12 -20.67 19.33
CA THR A 491 -3.49 -20.65 18.77
C THR A 491 -3.93 -19.21 18.51
N ALA A 492 -3.60 -18.26 19.40
CA ALA A 492 -3.90 -16.84 19.20
C ALA A 492 -3.27 -16.28 17.91
N LEU A 493 -1.99 -16.61 17.65
CA LEU A 493 -1.31 -16.20 16.42
C LEU A 493 -1.96 -16.85 15.18
N LYS A 494 -2.25 -18.16 15.22
CA LYS A 494 -2.94 -18.84 14.10
C LYS A 494 -4.32 -18.21 13.82
N THR A 495 -5.11 -17.92 14.84
CA THR A 495 -6.43 -17.29 14.69
C THR A 495 -6.32 -15.86 14.13
N ALA A 496 -5.35 -15.06 14.59
CA ALA A 496 -5.13 -13.73 14.04
C ALA A 496 -4.70 -13.77 12.56
N LEU A 497 -3.78 -14.67 12.19
CA LEU A 497 -3.34 -14.82 10.79
C LEU A 497 -4.48 -15.27 9.88
N TYR A 498 -5.24 -16.30 10.28
CA TYR A 498 -6.41 -16.80 9.53
C TYR A 498 -7.44 -15.69 9.26
N LEU A 499 -7.80 -14.92 10.29
CA LEU A 499 -8.81 -13.86 10.15
C LEU A 499 -8.30 -12.66 9.34
N ASN A 500 -7.02 -12.30 9.48
CA ASN A 500 -6.37 -11.27 8.67
C ASN A 500 -6.35 -11.66 7.19
N ASP A 501 -5.83 -12.85 6.87
CA ASP A 501 -5.59 -13.29 5.49
C ASP A 501 -6.88 -13.69 4.74
N LYS A 502 -7.96 -13.97 5.48
CA LYS A 502 -9.32 -14.16 4.93
C LYS A 502 -10.03 -12.83 4.65
N TYR A 503 -10.09 -11.90 5.60
CA TYR A 503 -11.01 -10.76 5.50
C TYR A 503 -10.38 -9.45 5.02
N GLU A 504 -9.10 -9.19 5.32
CA GLU A 504 -8.42 -7.95 4.91
C GLU A 504 -8.07 -8.00 3.41
N ILE A 505 -8.32 -6.90 2.69
CA ILE A 505 -7.89 -6.73 1.29
C ILE A 505 -6.35 -6.64 1.16
N ASP A 506 -5.68 -6.24 2.24
CA ASP A 506 -4.21 -6.20 2.37
C ASP A 506 -3.64 -7.38 3.19
N GLY A 507 -4.43 -8.46 3.33
CA GLY A 507 -4.01 -9.73 3.92
C GLY A 507 -3.13 -10.59 2.99
N TYR A 508 -2.54 -11.64 3.56
CA TYR A 508 -1.52 -12.50 2.92
C TYR A 508 -0.26 -11.74 2.47
N ASP A 509 0.16 -10.75 3.27
CA ASP A 509 1.33 -9.90 3.03
C ASP A 509 2.27 -9.91 4.26
N PRO A 510 3.60 -9.72 4.10
CA PRO A 510 4.53 -9.56 5.22
C PRO A 510 4.10 -8.57 6.31
N ASN A 511 3.38 -7.50 5.97
CA ASN A 511 2.81 -6.56 6.96
C ASN A 511 1.69 -7.17 7.80
N GLY A 512 0.90 -8.09 7.25
CA GLY A 512 -0.11 -8.87 7.98
C GLY A 512 0.54 -9.81 9.00
N TYR A 513 1.51 -10.63 8.56
CA TYR A 513 2.28 -11.51 9.44
C TYR A 513 2.98 -10.71 10.55
N VAL A 514 3.73 -9.67 10.17
CA VAL A 514 4.50 -8.83 11.10
C VAL A 514 3.61 -8.01 12.02
N GLY A 515 2.44 -7.55 11.58
CA GLY A 515 1.44 -6.88 12.43
C GLY A 515 0.85 -7.82 13.49
N CYS A 516 0.56 -9.07 13.13
CA CYS A 516 0.07 -10.09 14.05
C CYS A 516 1.13 -10.50 15.07
N ILE A 517 2.37 -10.81 14.64
CA ILE A 517 3.44 -11.21 15.56
C ILE A 517 4.10 -10.03 16.31
N TRP A 518 3.98 -8.78 15.85
CA TRP A 518 4.19 -7.60 16.70
C TRP A 518 3.15 -7.52 17.81
N SER A 519 1.88 -7.79 17.48
CA SER A 519 0.77 -7.73 18.42
C SER A 519 0.84 -8.83 19.49
N ILE A 520 1.17 -10.06 19.09
CA ILE A 520 1.08 -11.26 19.92
C ILE A 520 2.46 -11.69 20.45
N GLY A 521 3.48 -11.72 19.59
CA GLY A 521 4.85 -12.15 19.92
C GLY A 521 5.85 -11.02 20.23
N GLY A 522 5.44 -9.75 20.24
CA GLY A 522 6.33 -8.61 20.54
C GLY A 522 7.48 -8.39 19.55
N VAL A 523 7.41 -8.96 18.34
CA VAL A 523 8.36 -8.67 17.26
C VAL A 523 8.42 -7.17 16.99
N HIS A 524 9.63 -6.61 16.87
CA HIS A 524 9.88 -5.17 16.70
C HIS A 524 9.36 -4.25 17.82
N ASP A 525 9.01 -4.80 18.98
CA ASP A 525 8.73 -4.08 20.22
C ASP A 525 9.74 -4.43 21.32
N GLN A 526 9.72 -3.64 22.39
CA GLN A 526 10.43 -3.93 23.64
C GLN A 526 9.53 -4.71 24.62
N GLY A 527 10.14 -5.32 25.64
CA GLY A 527 9.39 -5.85 26.78
C GLY A 527 8.75 -4.74 27.62
N TRP A 528 7.54 -4.99 28.10
CA TRP A 528 6.75 -4.10 28.96
C TRP A 528 6.61 -4.67 30.38
N MET A 529 5.90 -3.94 31.25
CA MET A 529 5.56 -4.40 32.60
C MET A 529 4.82 -5.74 32.54
N GLU A 530 5.39 -6.74 33.22
CA GLU A 530 4.93 -8.12 33.24
C GLU A 530 3.49 -8.24 33.79
N ARG A 531 2.66 -9.03 33.11
CA ARG A 531 1.21 -9.19 33.35
C ARG A 531 0.80 -10.63 33.16
N SER A 532 -0.29 -11.02 33.81
CA SER A 532 -0.94 -12.30 33.55
C SER A 532 -1.38 -12.41 32.08
N VAL A 533 -1.29 -13.62 31.51
CA VAL A 533 -1.51 -14.01 30.10
C VAL A 533 -0.55 -13.36 29.08
N PHE A 534 -0.28 -12.05 29.17
CA PHE A 534 0.59 -11.33 28.23
C PHE A 534 2.09 -11.50 28.52
N GLY A 535 2.46 -11.86 29.74
CA GLY A 535 3.83 -11.66 30.22
C GLY A 535 4.26 -10.21 29.98
N LYS A 536 5.38 -10.03 29.27
CA LYS A 536 5.98 -8.74 28.93
C LYS A 536 5.51 -8.19 27.57
N VAL A 537 4.62 -8.86 26.85
CA VAL A 537 4.08 -8.34 25.58
C VAL A 537 3.25 -7.08 25.85
N ARG A 538 3.35 -6.07 24.97
CA ARG A 538 2.64 -4.79 25.16
C ARG A 538 1.13 -5.00 25.31
N TYR A 539 0.60 -4.65 26.48
CA TYR A 539 -0.83 -4.69 26.77
C TYR A 539 -1.60 -3.50 26.17
N MET A 540 -2.82 -3.74 25.69
CA MET A 540 -3.78 -2.71 25.28
C MET A 540 -5.18 -3.06 25.80
N ASN A 541 -5.89 -2.08 26.37
CA ASN A 541 -7.22 -2.31 26.96
C ASN A 541 -8.25 -1.24 26.59
N TYR A 542 -9.51 -1.59 26.81
CA TYR A 542 -10.68 -0.79 26.45
C TYR A 542 -10.62 0.65 27.01
N ASN A 543 -10.31 0.77 28.31
CA ASN A 543 -10.11 2.04 28.99
C ASN A 543 -8.95 2.87 28.41
N GLY A 544 -7.95 2.23 27.78
CA GLY A 544 -6.91 2.89 27.02
C GLY A 544 -7.39 3.49 25.70
N CYS A 545 -8.36 2.85 25.05
CA CYS A 545 -8.99 3.35 23.82
C CYS A 545 -9.94 4.52 24.10
N LEU A 546 -10.77 4.43 25.14
CA LEU A 546 -11.63 5.51 25.65
C LEU A 546 -10.88 6.83 25.97
N ARG A 547 -9.58 6.75 26.28
CA ARG A 547 -8.74 7.95 26.53
C ARG A 547 -8.13 8.55 25.26
N LYS A 548 -8.18 7.85 24.13
CA LYS A 548 -7.60 8.26 22.84
C LYS A 548 -8.67 8.84 21.92
N PHE A 549 -9.71 8.05 21.64
CA PHE A 549 -10.76 8.36 20.66
C PHE A 549 -12.16 8.16 21.24
N ASN A 550 -13.19 8.58 20.51
CA ASN A 550 -14.56 8.33 20.90
C ASN A 550 -14.95 6.89 20.52
N VAL A 551 -14.90 5.97 21.50
CA VAL A 551 -15.24 4.55 21.27
C VAL A 551 -16.72 4.37 20.94
N TYR A 552 -17.61 5.18 21.53
CA TYR A 552 -19.05 5.10 21.27
C TYR A 552 -19.37 5.37 19.79
N GLU A 553 -18.81 6.45 19.25
CA GLU A 553 -19.00 6.93 17.88
C GLU A 553 -18.53 5.91 16.83
N PHE A 554 -17.39 5.24 17.08
CA PHE A 554 -16.93 4.13 16.24
C PHE A 554 -17.87 2.91 16.35
N VAL A 555 -18.23 2.51 17.58
CA VAL A 555 -19.08 1.33 17.81
C VAL A 555 -20.50 1.51 17.26
N GLN A 556 -21.05 2.74 17.20
CA GLN A 556 -22.36 2.99 16.57
C GLN A 556 -22.37 2.78 15.05
N GLN A 557 -21.22 2.80 14.38
CA GLN A 557 -21.12 2.46 12.95
C GLN A 557 -21.40 0.98 12.69
N TYR A 558 -21.23 0.13 13.72
CA TYR A 558 -21.42 -1.32 13.66
C TYR A 558 -22.49 -1.80 14.66
N PRO A 559 -23.80 -1.51 14.47
CA PRO A 559 -24.84 -1.82 15.45
C PRO A 559 -24.94 -3.29 15.87
N GLN A 560 -24.44 -4.22 15.04
CA GLN A 560 -24.38 -5.64 15.40
C GLN A 560 -23.34 -5.93 16.49
N ALA A 561 -22.22 -5.21 16.54
CA ALA A 561 -21.21 -5.31 17.61
C ALA A 561 -21.80 -5.10 19.01
N VAL A 562 -22.72 -4.14 19.13
CA VAL A 562 -23.47 -3.81 20.35
C VAL A 562 -24.45 -4.92 20.74
N LYS A 563 -25.06 -5.62 19.77
CA LYS A 563 -25.95 -6.77 20.04
C LYS A 563 -25.13 -7.96 20.51
N ASN A 564 -24.04 -8.28 19.81
CA ASN A 564 -23.15 -9.40 20.10
C ASN A 564 -22.51 -9.26 21.49
N CYS A 565 -22.04 -8.05 21.83
CA CYS A 565 -21.52 -7.71 23.16
C CYS A 565 -22.53 -8.02 24.28
N LYS A 566 -23.80 -7.59 24.13
CA LYS A 566 -24.87 -7.89 25.10
C LYS A 566 -25.19 -9.39 25.18
N ALA A 567 -25.19 -10.10 24.06
CA ALA A 567 -25.44 -11.53 24.01
C ALA A 567 -24.37 -12.33 24.76
N GLN A 568 -23.11 -11.88 24.70
CA GLN A 568 -21.97 -12.44 25.44
C GLN A 568 -21.83 -11.87 26.88
N GLY A 569 -22.89 -11.32 27.46
CA GLY A 569 -22.89 -10.78 28.83
C GLY A 569 -22.10 -9.49 29.04
N GLY A 570 -21.51 -8.93 27.98
CA GLY A 570 -20.75 -7.70 28.00
C GLY A 570 -21.61 -6.45 28.26
N THR A 571 -20.96 -5.37 28.68
CA THR A 571 -21.58 -4.06 28.85
C THR A 571 -21.08 -3.11 27.76
N PRO A 572 -21.88 -2.84 26.71
CA PRO A 572 -21.48 -1.90 25.66
C PRO A 572 -21.24 -0.49 26.21
N THR A 573 -20.37 0.27 25.54
CA THR A 573 -20.19 1.68 25.83
C THR A 573 -21.47 2.47 25.61
N LYS A 574 -21.72 3.41 26.52
CA LYS A 574 -22.83 4.35 26.49
C LYS A 574 -22.27 5.75 26.28
N GLU A 575 -23.11 6.69 25.82
CA GLU A 575 -22.70 8.09 25.68
C GLU A 575 -22.21 8.71 27.00
N LYS A 576 -20.88 8.82 27.15
CA LYS A 576 -20.18 10.01 27.64
C LYS A 576 -18.67 9.78 27.67
N HIS A 577 -17.94 10.54 26.86
CA HIS A 577 -17.07 11.59 27.39
C HIS A 577 -16.68 12.55 26.26
N SER A 578 -17.42 13.66 26.12
CA SER A 578 -16.94 14.79 25.31
C SER A 578 -15.58 15.23 25.86
N LYS A 579 -14.52 15.19 25.04
CA LYS A 579 -13.19 15.70 25.42
C LYS A 579 -13.35 17.16 25.87
N LYS A 580 -13.31 17.42 27.19
CA LYS A 580 -13.20 18.78 27.73
C LYS A 580 -11.89 19.34 27.19
N LYS A 581 -11.98 20.22 26.18
CA LYS A 581 -10.82 20.94 25.63
C LYS A 581 -10.13 21.66 26.80
N LYS A 582 -8.87 21.30 27.03
CA LYS A 582 -7.90 22.01 27.85
C LYS A 582 -6.87 22.62 26.92
#